data_AF-A0AAY4BRI4-F1
#
_entry.id   AF-A0AAY4BRI4-F1
#
_cell.length_a   1.000
_cell.length_b   1.000
_cell.length_c   1.000
_cell.angle_alpha   90.00
_cell.angle_beta   90.00
_cell.angle_gamma   90.00
#
_symmetry.space_group_name_H-M   'P 1'
#
loop_
_entity.id
_entity.type
_entity.pdbx_description
1 polymer ?
#
loop_
_entity_poly.entity_id
_entity_poly.type
_entity_poly.pdbx_seq_one_letter_code
_entity_poly.pdbx_strand_id
1 'polypeptide(L)'
;MPRFTVHVRDEWLTVSCRDPGCTVQRLGLEALRRYAKNKPDNGGIGSAKDTRFVARRCQGLGLLDPDDAVEDVLEENDFVELVIEGDTMSPDFIPSQPAPSHLYPSRTCPVSYLLLDGNGLTSADLVNLGKGLYKIKLTPEAENKVVQSRELLDTIVKENKGRYRSTDH
;
A
#
# COMPACT_ATOMS: atom_id res chain seq x y z
N MET A 1 -7.92 -32.20 8.05
CA MET A 1 -6.55 -31.92 7.57
C MET A 1 -6.44 -30.41 7.52
N PRO A 2 -5.54 -29.78 8.28
CA PRO A 2 -5.51 -28.34 8.35
C PRO A 2 -5.18 -27.75 6.98
N ARG A 3 -6.00 -26.80 6.56
CA ARG A 3 -5.87 -26.07 5.30
C ARG A 3 -5.69 -24.60 5.62
N PHE A 4 -4.78 -23.96 4.91
CA PHE A 4 -4.47 -22.55 5.05
C PHE A 4 -4.60 -21.88 3.70
N THR A 5 -5.01 -20.61 3.70
CA THR A 5 -5.09 -19.82 2.48
C THR A 5 -3.93 -18.83 2.48
N VAL A 6 -3.00 -19.04 1.56
CA VAL A 6 -1.75 -18.29 1.52
C VAL A 6 -1.77 -17.33 0.35
N HIS A 7 -1.62 -16.04 0.63
CA HIS A 7 -1.48 -14.99 -0.37
C HIS A 7 -0.02 -14.88 -0.79
N VAL A 8 0.25 -15.00 -2.09
CA VAL A 8 1.55 -14.75 -2.70
C VAL A 8 1.33 -13.75 -3.83
N ARG A 9 1.83 -12.53 -3.66
CA ARG A 9 1.72 -11.42 -4.62
C ARG A 9 0.29 -11.07 -5.03
N ASP A 10 -0.20 -11.69 -6.09
CA ASP A 10 -1.47 -11.43 -6.77
C ASP A 10 -2.44 -12.62 -6.65
N GLU A 11 -2.03 -13.70 -6.00
CA GLU A 11 -2.77 -14.97 -6.00
C GLU A 11 -3.00 -15.51 -4.59
N TRP A 12 -4.12 -16.20 -4.46
CA TRP A 12 -4.50 -16.94 -3.26
C TRP A 12 -4.38 -18.43 -3.49
N LEU A 13 -3.58 -19.09 -2.67
CA LEU A 13 -3.26 -20.50 -2.79
C LEU A 13 -3.75 -21.24 -1.56
N THR A 14 -4.67 -22.19 -1.76
CA THR A 14 -5.00 -23.13 -0.70
C THR A 14 -3.85 -24.11 -0.54
N VAL A 15 -3.25 -24.16 0.64
CA VAL A 15 -2.16 -25.08 1.00
C VAL A 15 -2.63 -25.98 2.14
N SER A 16 -2.48 -27.29 1.94
CA SER A 16 -2.75 -28.28 2.97
C SER A 16 -1.44 -28.78 3.54
N CYS A 17 -1.27 -28.65 4.87
CA CYS A 17 -0.12 -29.26 5.53
C CYS A 17 -0.53 -30.63 6.09
N ARG A 18 0.19 -31.67 5.66
CA ARG A 18 -0.13 -33.07 5.99
C ARG A 18 0.64 -33.58 7.20
N ASP A 19 1.73 -32.91 7.55
CA ASP A 19 2.68 -33.39 8.54
C ASP A 19 2.49 -32.66 9.87
N PRO A 20 2.50 -33.36 11.02
CA PRO A 20 2.39 -32.75 12.34
C PRO A 20 3.61 -31.89 12.73
N GLY A 21 4.73 -31.97 11.97
CA GLY A 21 5.89 -31.09 12.11
C GLY A 21 5.97 -30.02 11.02
N CYS A 22 4.81 -29.52 10.56
CA CYS A 22 4.78 -28.48 9.55
C CYS A 22 5.15 -27.13 10.18
N THR A 23 6.26 -26.55 9.75
CA THR A 23 6.66 -25.19 10.15
C THR A 23 6.14 -24.17 9.17
N VAL A 24 6.11 -22.90 9.60
CA VAL A 24 5.76 -21.76 8.74
C VAL A 24 6.66 -21.71 7.50
N GLN A 25 7.96 -22.04 7.65
CA GLN A 25 8.89 -22.15 6.54
C GLN A 25 8.42 -23.17 5.50
N ARG A 26 7.99 -24.36 5.93
CA ARG A 26 7.52 -25.42 5.01
C ARG A 26 6.21 -25.04 4.33
N LEU A 27 5.29 -24.41 5.07
CA LEU A 27 4.05 -23.87 4.51
C LEU A 27 4.35 -22.86 3.40
N GLY A 28 5.30 -21.96 3.65
CA GLY A 28 5.69 -20.94 2.68
C GLY A 28 6.36 -21.50 1.43
N LEU A 29 7.28 -22.44 1.58
CA LEU A 29 7.91 -23.12 0.43
C LEU A 29 6.90 -23.89 -0.44
N GLU A 30 5.92 -24.56 0.17
CA GLU A 30 4.87 -25.26 -0.58
C GLU A 30 3.93 -24.28 -1.30
N ALA A 31 3.63 -23.13 -0.70
CA ALA A 31 2.88 -22.06 -1.35
C ALA A 31 3.65 -21.52 -2.57
N LEU A 32 4.92 -21.16 -2.41
CA LEU A 32 5.79 -20.66 -3.49
C LEU A 32 5.92 -21.69 -4.63
N ARG A 33 6.05 -22.98 -4.30
CA ARG A 33 6.09 -24.06 -5.30
C ARG A 33 4.81 -24.13 -6.13
N ARG A 34 3.64 -23.95 -5.50
CA ARG A 34 2.34 -23.93 -6.20
C ARG A 34 2.17 -22.67 -7.04
N TYR A 35 2.60 -21.51 -6.52
CA TYR A 35 2.60 -20.25 -7.24
C TYR A 35 3.40 -20.37 -8.54
N ALA A 36 4.66 -20.78 -8.43
CA ALA A 36 5.57 -20.93 -9.56
C ALA A 36 5.02 -21.89 -10.61
N LYS A 37 4.50 -23.04 -10.18
CA LYS A 37 3.95 -24.06 -11.10
C LYS A 37 2.80 -23.55 -11.96
N ASN A 38 2.01 -22.59 -11.46
CA ASN A 38 0.81 -22.11 -12.13
C ASN A 38 1.05 -20.85 -13.00
N LYS A 39 2.28 -20.33 -13.06
CA LYS A 39 2.61 -19.11 -13.81
C LYS A 39 3.59 -19.41 -14.98
N PRO A 40 3.45 -18.72 -16.13
CA PRO A 40 4.23 -19.03 -17.34
C PRO A 40 5.74 -18.74 -17.26
N ASP A 41 6.23 -17.95 -16.30
CA ASP A 41 7.67 -17.73 -16.04
C ASP A 41 8.11 -18.13 -14.61
N ASN A 42 7.36 -19.04 -13.97
CA ASN A 42 7.45 -19.29 -12.53
C ASN A 42 7.04 -18.09 -11.65
N GLY A 43 6.41 -17.08 -12.24
CA GLY A 43 6.04 -15.84 -11.58
C GLY A 43 7.27 -15.06 -11.14
N GLY A 44 8.34 -15.01 -11.93
CA GLY A 44 9.60 -14.33 -11.59
C GLY A 44 10.37 -14.95 -10.43
N ILE A 45 9.99 -16.16 -9.98
CA ILE A 45 10.70 -16.91 -8.92
C ILE A 45 11.69 -17.87 -9.57
N GLY A 46 12.99 -17.69 -9.31
CA GLY A 46 14.02 -18.58 -9.84
C GLY A 46 13.96 -20.00 -9.26
N SER A 47 14.08 -20.11 -7.93
CA SER A 47 14.04 -21.38 -7.20
C SER A 47 13.28 -21.19 -5.89
N ALA A 48 12.20 -21.94 -5.70
CA ALA A 48 11.38 -21.84 -4.48
C ALA A 48 12.21 -22.12 -3.20
N LYS A 49 13.29 -22.92 -3.29
CA LYS A 49 14.16 -23.24 -2.14
C LYS A 49 15.12 -22.12 -1.77
N ASP A 50 15.51 -21.30 -2.74
CA ASP A 50 16.47 -20.21 -2.54
C ASP A 50 15.76 -18.86 -2.32
N THR A 51 14.43 -18.86 -2.44
CA THR A 51 13.60 -17.67 -2.25
C THR A 51 13.37 -17.43 -0.78
N ARG A 52 13.90 -16.32 -0.29
CA ARG A 52 13.61 -15.82 1.06
C ARG A 52 12.27 -15.11 1.09
N PHE A 53 11.53 -15.31 2.16
CA PHE A 53 10.23 -14.69 2.35
C PHE A 53 9.99 -14.39 3.83
N VAL A 54 9.00 -13.54 4.07
CA VAL A 54 8.44 -13.21 5.38
C VAL A 54 6.98 -13.60 5.39
N ALA A 55 6.52 -14.23 6.47
CA ALA A 55 5.14 -14.64 6.63
C ALA A 55 4.45 -13.79 7.71
N ARG A 56 3.21 -13.37 7.45
CA ARG A 56 2.37 -12.69 8.45
C ARG A 56 0.94 -13.19 8.42
N ARG A 57 0.28 -13.16 9.55
CA ARG A 57 -1.17 -13.36 9.63
C ARG A 57 -1.87 -12.15 9.03
N CYS A 58 -2.88 -12.41 8.20
CA CYS A 58 -3.71 -11.35 7.65
C CYS A 58 -4.57 -10.71 8.75
N GLN A 59 -5.01 -11.51 9.71
CA GLN A 59 -5.70 -11.04 10.91
C GLN A 59 -4.67 -10.62 11.98
N GLY A 60 -4.79 -9.38 12.48
CA GLY A 60 -3.92 -8.86 13.53
C GLY A 60 -2.50 -8.50 13.10
N LEU A 61 -2.13 -8.77 11.84
CA LEU A 61 -0.83 -8.44 11.24
C LEU A 61 0.37 -9.02 12.01
N GLY A 62 0.16 -10.13 12.73
CA GLY A 62 1.21 -10.81 13.49
C GLY A 62 2.25 -11.43 12.56
N LEU A 63 3.51 -11.06 12.75
CA LEU A 63 4.64 -11.69 12.08
C LEU A 63 4.78 -13.13 12.57
N LEU A 64 5.03 -14.06 11.64
CA LEU A 64 5.22 -15.48 11.95
C LEU A 64 6.69 -15.83 11.83
N ASP A 65 7.26 -16.50 12.84
CA ASP A 65 8.62 -16.99 12.75
C ASP A 65 8.68 -18.21 11.81
N PRO A 66 9.67 -18.30 10.91
CA PRO A 66 9.81 -19.45 10.02
C PRO A 66 9.92 -20.80 10.72
N ASP A 67 10.47 -20.82 11.93
CA ASP A 67 10.72 -22.03 12.70
C ASP A 67 9.54 -22.43 13.60
N ASP A 68 8.53 -21.56 13.73
CA ASP A 68 7.31 -21.86 14.49
C ASP A 68 6.53 -23.01 13.85
N ALA A 69 5.98 -23.88 14.71
CA ALA A 69 5.05 -24.91 14.29
C ALA A 69 3.71 -24.29 13.90
N VAL A 70 3.19 -24.64 12.73
CA VAL A 70 1.95 -24.07 12.19
C VAL A 70 0.76 -24.29 13.14
N GLU A 71 0.74 -25.39 13.88
CA GLU A 71 -0.32 -25.69 14.86
C GLU A 71 -0.32 -24.77 16.09
N ASP A 72 0.83 -24.17 16.41
CA ASP A 72 0.96 -23.26 17.57
C ASP A 72 0.58 -21.82 17.21
N VAL A 73 0.74 -21.43 15.94
CA VAL A 73 0.62 -20.03 15.50
C VAL A 73 -0.54 -19.75 14.54
N LEU A 74 -1.14 -20.77 13.92
CA LEU A 74 -2.21 -20.64 12.93
C LEU A 74 -3.40 -21.55 13.22
N GLU A 75 -4.60 -21.03 12.98
CA GLU A 75 -5.85 -21.79 13.09
C GLU A 75 -6.29 -22.39 11.73
N GLU A 76 -7.18 -23.38 11.76
CA GLU A 76 -7.67 -23.99 10.51
C GLU A 76 -8.46 -22.98 9.66
N ASN A 77 -8.09 -22.89 8.38
CA ASN A 77 -8.59 -21.91 7.40
C ASN A 77 -8.09 -20.48 7.61
N ASP A 78 -7.04 -20.27 8.40
CA ASP A 78 -6.40 -18.95 8.50
C ASP A 78 -5.85 -18.46 7.16
N PHE A 79 -5.84 -17.13 7.05
CA PHE A 79 -5.26 -16.40 5.93
C PHE A 79 -3.87 -15.90 6.31
N VAL A 80 -2.89 -16.25 5.50
CA VAL A 80 -1.47 -15.89 5.69
C VAL A 80 -0.98 -15.17 4.45
N GLU A 81 -0.22 -14.10 4.63
CA GLU A 81 0.45 -13.41 3.54
C GLU A 81 1.94 -13.74 3.55
N LEU A 82 2.45 -14.13 2.40
CA LEU A 82 3.87 -14.30 2.15
C LEU A 82 4.39 -13.16 1.29
N VAL A 83 5.46 -12.53 1.75
CA VAL A 83 6.17 -11.49 1.00
C VAL A 83 7.58 -11.96 0.72
N ILE A 84 7.91 -12.02 -0.56
CA ILE A 84 9.24 -12.43 -1.04
C ILE A 84 10.21 -11.27 -0.84
N GLU A 85 11.46 -11.59 -0.48
CA GLU A 85 12.52 -10.59 -0.35
C GLU A 85 12.71 -9.84 -1.68
N GLY A 86 12.54 -8.51 -1.65
CA GLY A 86 12.55 -7.64 -2.84
C GLY A 86 11.15 -7.16 -3.29
N ASP A 87 10.08 -7.80 -2.83
CA ASP A 87 8.71 -7.31 -3.03
C ASP A 87 8.32 -6.28 -1.96
N THR A 88 7.29 -5.47 -2.25
CA THR A 88 6.76 -4.49 -1.29
C THR A 88 5.60 -5.09 -0.50
N MET A 89 5.68 -5.10 0.84
CA MET A 89 4.58 -5.48 1.72
C MET A 89 3.35 -4.59 1.46
N SER A 90 2.17 -5.19 1.27
CA SER A 90 0.93 -4.41 1.16
C SER A 90 0.66 -3.68 2.48
N PRO A 91 0.41 -2.35 2.49
CA PRO A 91 0.20 -1.61 3.72
C PRO A 91 -1.16 -1.89 4.38
N ASP A 92 -2.16 -2.33 3.62
CA ASP A 92 -3.53 -2.56 4.09
C ASP A 92 -4.02 -3.94 3.64
N PHE A 93 -3.75 -4.97 4.45
CA PHE A 93 -4.26 -6.30 4.16
C PHE A 93 -5.64 -6.48 4.81
N ILE A 94 -6.71 -6.25 4.04
CA ILE A 94 -8.08 -6.56 4.45
C ILE A 94 -8.49 -7.86 3.72
N PRO A 95 -8.71 -8.99 4.42
CA PRO A 95 -9.01 -10.29 3.81
C PRO A 95 -10.23 -10.32 2.87
N SER A 96 -11.14 -9.34 2.98
CA SER A 96 -12.38 -9.26 2.21
C SER A 96 -12.26 -8.58 0.85
N GLN A 97 -11.08 -8.09 0.46
CA GLN A 97 -10.85 -7.57 -0.88
C GLN A 97 -9.83 -8.45 -1.60
N PRO A 98 -10.25 -9.30 -2.56
CA PRO A 98 -9.33 -9.71 -3.60
C PRO A 98 -8.93 -8.41 -4.31
N ALA A 99 -7.76 -7.87 -3.97
CA ALA A 99 -7.27 -6.65 -4.58
C ALA A 99 -7.23 -6.88 -6.10
N PRO A 100 -7.74 -5.94 -6.92
CA PRO A 100 -7.44 -5.98 -8.34
C PRO A 100 -5.92 -5.97 -8.45
N SER A 101 -5.37 -6.91 -9.20
CA SER A 101 -3.96 -7.01 -9.56
C SER A 101 -3.47 -5.68 -10.12
N HIS A 102 -3.08 -4.78 -9.23
CA HIS A 102 -2.38 -3.58 -9.60
C HIS A 102 -0.91 -3.90 -9.44
N LEU A 103 -0.28 -4.14 -10.58
CA LEU A 103 1.13 -3.88 -10.82
C LEU A 103 1.43 -2.44 -10.36
N TYR A 104 1.56 -2.21 -9.06
CA TYR A 104 2.18 -1.01 -8.55
C TYR A 104 3.66 -1.36 -8.39
N PRO A 105 4.56 -0.83 -9.25
CA PRO A 105 5.96 -0.79 -8.87
C PRO A 105 6.01 -0.13 -7.51
N SER A 106 6.79 -0.72 -6.59
CA SER A 106 7.08 -0.17 -5.26
C SER A 106 6.91 1.34 -5.28
N ARG A 107 5.90 1.86 -4.57
CA ARG A 107 5.73 3.30 -4.39
C ARG A 107 6.94 3.77 -3.60
N THR A 108 8.02 4.02 -4.31
CA THR A 108 9.17 4.75 -3.82
C THR A 108 8.58 6.06 -3.34
N CYS A 109 8.60 6.28 -2.03
CA CYS A 109 8.16 7.55 -1.47
C CYS A 109 8.95 8.64 -2.22
N PRO A 110 8.27 9.55 -2.94
CA PRO A 110 8.98 10.50 -3.76
C PRO A 110 9.89 11.34 -2.87
N VAL A 111 11.19 11.26 -3.16
CA VAL A 111 12.25 11.96 -2.43
C VAL A 111 12.26 13.46 -2.80
N SER A 112 11.58 13.83 -3.89
CA SER A 112 11.59 15.17 -4.46
C SER A 112 10.29 15.94 -4.22
N TYR A 113 10.43 17.23 -3.89
CA TYR A 113 9.34 18.17 -3.72
C TYR A 113 9.18 19.02 -4.98
N LEU A 114 7.95 19.18 -5.45
CA LEU A 114 7.59 20.20 -6.43
C LEU A 114 7.13 21.45 -5.70
N LEU A 115 7.83 22.56 -5.93
CA LEU A 115 7.52 23.86 -5.36
C LEU A 115 6.52 24.61 -6.27
N LEU A 116 5.41 25.03 -5.69
CA LEU A 116 4.35 25.76 -6.39
C LEU A 116 4.45 27.25 -6.08
N ASP A 117 4.71 28.05 -7.12
CA ASP A 117 4.83 29.51 -7.09
C ASP A 117 3.65 30.24 -7.75
N GLY A 118 2.77 29.48 -8.42
CA GLY A 118 1.61 29.97 -9.18
C GLY A 118 1.87 30.29 -10.65
N ASN A 119 3.12 30.21 -11.14
CA ASN A 119 3.49 30.61 -12.51
C ASN A 119 4.36 29.59 -13.26
N GLY A 120 5.02 28.66 -12.56
CA GLY A 120 6.04 27.77 -13.14
C GLY A 120 5.61 26.33 -13.45
N LEU A 121 4.31 26.00 -13.34
CA LEU A 121 3.85 24.62 -13.49
C LEU A 121 3.78 24.18 -14.95
N THR A 122 4.53 23.15 -15.34
CA THR A 122 4.44 22.58 -16.69
C THR A 122 3.48 21.39 -16.77
N SER A 123 3.02 21.07 -17.98
CA SER A 123 2.19 19.88 -18.22
C SER A 123 2.92 18.57 -17.88
N ALA A 124 4.25 18.53 -18.01
CA ALA A 124 5.07 17.39 -17.61
C ALA A 124 5.04 17.18 -16.08
N ASP A 125 5.10 18.28 -15.30
CA ASP A 125 5.04 18.21 -13.84
C ASP A 125 3.68 17.70 -13.35
N LEU A 126 2.59 18.10 -14.01
CA LEU A 126 1.24 17.58 -13.75
C LEU A 126 1.14 16.07 -14.00
N VAL A 127 1.68 15.59 -15.11
CA VAL A 127 1.72 14.15 -15.42
C VAL A 127 2.51 13.39 -14.37
N ASN A 128 3.63 13.95 -13.91
CA ASN A 128 4.47 13.33 -12.90
C ASN A 128 3.85 13.36 -11.49
N LEU A 129 3.08 14.40 -11.15
CA LEU A 129 2.25 14.45 -9.95
C LEU A 129 1.17 13.36 -9.99
N GLY A 130 0.49 13.18 -11.13
CA GLY A 130 -0.51 12.12 -11.31
C GLY A 130 0.07 10.70 -11.18
N LYS A 131 1.36 10.54 -11.49
CA LYS A 131 2.11 9.29 -11.31
C LYS A 131 2.63 9.08 -9.89
N GLY A 132 2.45 10.05 -8.98
CA GLY A 132 2.91 9.96 -7.59
C GLY A 132 4.41 10.19 -7.38
N LEU A 133 5.08 10.86 -8.32
CA LEU A 133 6.54 11.06 -8.30
C LEU A 133 7.02 12.31 -7.52
N TYR A 134 6.10 13.15 -7.06
CA TYR A 134 6.42 14.37 -6.32
C TYR A 134 5.52 14.58 -5.11
N LYS A 135 6.06 15.22 -4.06
CA LYS A 135 5.27 15.87 -3.00
C LYS A 135 5.11 17.36 -3.30
N ILE A 136 3.94 17.92 -3.00
CA ILE A 136 3.65 19.34 -3.26
C ILE A 136 4.11 20.17 -2.06
N LYS A 137 4.81 21.27 -2.32
CA LYS A 137 5.07 22.36 -1.35
C LYS A 137 4.81 23.71 -2.02
N LEU A 138 4.35 24.69 -1.25
CA LEU A 138 4.24 26.07 -1.73
C LEU A 138 5.58 26.78 -1.58
N THR A 139 5.87 27.75 -2.46
CA THR A 139 6.95 28.70 -2.21
C THR A 139 6.52 29.70 -1.12
N PRO A 140 7.46 30.23 -0.31
CA PRO A 140 7.16 31.23 0.71
C PRO A 140 6.44 32.47 0.15
N GLU A 141 6.78 32.86 -1.08
CA GLU A 141 6.15 33.99 -1.76
C GLU A 141 4.68 33.71 -2.10
N ALA A 142 4.37 32.49 -2.53
CA ALA A 142 3.00 32.07 -2.83
C ALA A 142 2.17 31.98 -1.54
N GLU A 143 2.75 31.45 -0.46
CA GLU A 143 2.09 31.38 0.84
C GLU A 143 1.73 32.78 1.37
N ASN A 144 2.67 33.73 1.33
CA ASN A 144 2.43 35.11 1.73
C ASN A 144 1.31 35.79 0.91
N LYS A 145 1.25 35.54 -0.41
CA LYS A 145 0.19 36.08 -1.27
C LYS A 145 -1.20 35.52 -0.92
N VAL A 146 -1.28 34.24 -0.57
CA VAL A 146 -2.53 33.60 -0.16
C VAL A 146 -3.01 34.18 1.18
N VAL A 147 -2.10 34.37 2.13
CA VAL A 147 -2.41 35.00 3.43
C VAL A 147 -2.92 36.43 3.23
N GLN A 148 -2.20 37.27 2.47
CA GLN A 148 -2.63 38.65 2.19
C GLN A 148 -3.99 38.71 1.51
N SER A 149 -4.24 37.82 0.55
CA SER A 149 -5.53 37.75 -0.15
C SER A 149 -6.66 37.37 0.80
N ARG A 150 -6.40 36.50 1.78
CA ARG A 150 -7.39 36.13 2.81
C ARG A 150 -7.70 37.30 3.74
N GLU A 151 -6.69 38.04 4.18
CA GLU A 151 -6.87 39.23 5.04
C GLU A 151 -7.67 40.33 4.35
N LEU A 152 -7.43 40.56 3.04
CA LEU A 152 -8.21 41.50 2.25
C LEU A 152 -9.68 41.08 2.14
N LEU A 153 -9.95 39.80 1.88
CA LEU A 153 -11.32 39.28 1.85
C LEU A 153 -12.02 39.43 3.20
N ASP A 154 -11.32 39.12 4.30
CA ASP A 154 -11.88 39.25 5.64
C ASP A 154 -12.20 40.72 5.99
N THR A 155 -11.38 41.67 5.52
CA THR A 155 -11.64 43.11 5.63
C THR A 155 -12.87 43.53 4.83
N ILE A 156 -12.97 43.11 3.56
CA ILE A 156 -14.13 43.39 2.69
C ILE A 156 -15.42 42.81 3.28
N VAL A 157 -15.37 41.59 3.82
CA VAL A 157 -16.53 40.95 4.46
C VAL A 157 -16.93 41.71 5.72
N LYS A 158 -15.96 42.17 6.52
CA LYS A 158 -16.22 42.96 7.73
C LYS A 158 -16.84 44.32 7.41
N GLU A 159 -16.37 44.99 6.37
CA GLU A 159 -16.91 46.27 5.90
C GLU A 159 -18.31 46.12 5.27
N ASN A 160 -18.53 45.06 4.49
CA ASN A 160 -19.83 44.81 3.83
C ASN A 160 -20.88 44.16 4.73
N LYS A 161 -20.51 43.57 5.88
CA LYS A 161 -21.48 43.11 6.91
C LYS A 161 -22.37 44.24 7.45
N GLY A 162 -22.01 45.51 7.26
CA GLY A 162 -22.84 46.66 7.60
C GLY A 162 -23.86 47.08 6.52
N ARG A 163 -23.76 46.59 5.27
CA ARG A 163 -24.57 47.08 4.14
C ARG A 163 -25.66 46.13 3.64
N TYR A 164 -25.66 44.86 4.04
CA TYR A 164 -26.67 43.88 3.58
C TYR A 164 -27.86 43.69 4.53
N ARG A 165 -28.02 44.54 5.55
CA ARG A 165 -29.10 44.41 6.57
C ARG A 165 -30.18 45.49 6.51
N SER A 166 -30.29 46.25 5.43
CA SER A 166 -31.31 47.29 5.31
C SER A 166 -31.85 47.41 3.89
N THR A 167 -32.69 46.46 3.49
CA THR A 167 -33.87 46.67 2.63
C THR A 167 -34.53 45.31 2.45
N ASP A 168 -35.59 45.07 3.20
CA ASP A 168 -36.87 44.57 2.67
C ASP A 168 -37.90 44.79 3.79
N HIS A 169 -38.78 45.77 3.53
CA HIS A 169 -40.00 46.07 4.27
C HIS A 169 -41.15 45.27 3.69
#